data_AF-A0A1B9PMA7-F1
#
_entry.id   AF-A0A1B9PMA7-F1
#
_cell.length_a   1.000
_cell.length_b   1.000
_cell.length_c   1.000
_cell.angle_alpha   90.00
_cell.angle_beta   90.00
_cell.angle_gamma   90.00
#
_symmetry.space_group_name_H-M   'P 1'
#
loop_
_entity.id
_entity.type
_entity.pdbx_description
1 polymer ?
#
loop_
_entity_poly.entity_id
_entity_poly.type
_entity_poly.pdbx_seq_one_letter_code
_entity_poly.pdbx_strand_id
1 'polypeptide(L)'
;MFGPLAFVGAGAFALMSFGMTNFQSTIQEHEVFFSERPILFNLLNDTMFRVDSYTAHGYCCRRDFYVPSLEQKKQIITVIQNSQKNIEYVELAKFNDMFKHPIFIQD
;
A
#
# COMPACT_ATOMS: atom_id res chain seq x y z
N MET A 1 10.01 26.83 21.14
CA MET A 1 11.27 27.33 20.57
C MET A 1 11.64 26.40 19.42
N PHE A 2 11.33 26.77 18.17
CA PHE A 2 11.69 25.99 16.99
C PHE A 2 13.19 26.20 16.71
N GLY A 3 13.96 25.12 16.72
CA GLY A 3 15.41 25.17 16.51
C GLY A 3 15.79 25.47 15.06
N PRO A 4 17.05 25.82 14.79
CA PRO A 4 17.56 26.18 13.46
C PRO A 4 17.34 25.09 12.38
N LEU A 5 17.07 23.84 12.76
CA LEU A 5 16.71 22.75 11.86
C LEU A 5 15.40 22.98 11.09
N ALA A 6 14.43 23.71 11.67
CA ALA A 6 13.14 23.98 11.03
C ALA A 6 13.26 24.95 9.82
N PHE A 7 14.26 25.84 9.84
CA PHE A 7 14.50 26.79 8.76
C PHE A 7 15.21 26.16 7.55
N VAL A 8 16.03 25.14 7.76
CA VAL A 8 16.70 24.42 6.67
C VAL A 8 15.69 23.63 5.84
N GLY A 9 14.65 23.06 6.47
CA GLY A 9 13.57 22.34 5.79
C GLY A 9 12.66 23.23 4.95
N ALA A 10 12.20 24.36 5.51
CA ALA A 10 11.29 25.27 4.80
C ALA A 10 11.98 26.01 3.65
N GLY A 11 13.25 26.41 3.82
CA GLY A 11 14.04 27.07 2.77
C GLY A 11 14.37 26.14 1.59
N ALA A 12 14.72 24.88 1.86
CA ALA A 12 14.96 23.88 0.81
C ALA A 12 13.69 23.56 0.02
N PHE A 13 12.54 23.47 0.69
CA PHE A 13 11.25 23.25 0.04
C PHE A 13 10.80 24.45 -0.81
N ALA A 14 11.03 25.67 -0.32
CA ALA A 14 10.79 26.90 -1.09
C ALA A 14 11.64 26.96 -2.37
N LEU A 15 12.94 26.64 -2.30
CA LEU A 15 13.83 26.61 -3.47
C LEU A 15 13.44 25.56 -4.52
N MET A 16 12.93 24.40 -4.09
CA MET A 16 12.34 23.40 -5.01
C MET A 16 11.05 23.93 -5.66
N SER A 17 10.20 24.66 -4.93
CA SER A 17 8.94 25.19 -5.45
C SER A 17 9.10 26.35 -6.45
N PHE A 18 10.17 27.14 -6.34
CA PHE A 18 10.45 28.25 -7.26
C PHE A 18 11.20 27.84 -8.54
N GLY A 19 11.48 26.55 -8.75
CA GLY A 19 12.21 26.07 -9.94
C GLY A 19 13.63 26.63 -10.07
N MET A 20 14.16 27.24 -9.00
CA MET A 20 15.53 27.79 -8.94
C MET A 20 16.59 26.73 -8.66
N THR A 21 16.15 25.50 -8.41
CA THR A 21 17.02 24.32 -8.42
C THR A 21 16.77 23.61 -9.76
N ASN A 22 17.82 23.26 -10.49
CA ASN A 22 17.74 22.34 -11.65
C ASN A 22 17.35 20.91 -11.21
N PHE A 23 16.65 20.77 -10.09
CA PHE A 23 16.25 19.51 -9.50
C PHE A 23 15.04 18.97 -10.27
N GLN A 24 15.31 18.05 -11.18
CA GLN A 24 14.28 17.21 -11.76
C GLN A 24 14.15 15.99 -10.85
N SER A 25 13.05 15.91 -10.09
CA SER A 25 12.71 14.70 -9.35
C SER A 25 12.49 13.58 -10.35
N THR A 26 13.55 12.81 -10.60
CA THR A 26 13.53 11.67 -11.50
C THR A 26 13.30 10.47 -10.59
N ILE A 27 12.11 9.86 -10.65
CA ILE A 27 11.81 8.66 -9.86
C ILE A 27 12.73 7.55 -10.37
N GLN A 28 13.83 7.28 -9.67
CA GLN A 28 14.81 6.27 -10.06
C GLN A 28 14.32 4.86 -9.73
N GLU A 29 13.55 4.69 -8.66
CA GLU A 29 13.12 3.37 -8.16
C GLU A 29 11.67 3.42 -7.67
N HIS A 30 10.92 2.35 -7.97
CA HIS A 30 9.57 2.14 -7.49
C HIS A 30 9.60 0.96 -6.52
N GLU A 31 9.52 1.25 -5.22
CA GLU A 31 9.47 0.23 -4.18
C GLU A 31 8.07 0.17 -3.56
N VAL A 32 7.57 -1.06 -3.37
CA VAL A 32 6.31 -1.32 -2.68
C VAL A 32 6.64 -1.98 -1.36
N PHE A 33 6.33 -1.30 -0.26
CA PHE A 33 6.53 -1.81 1.09
C PHE A 33 5.24 -2.45 1.60
N PHE A 34 5.36 -3.66 2.14
CA PHE A 34 4.28 -4.35 2.84
C PHE A 34 4.50 -4.28 4.34
N SER A 35 3.41 -4.28 5.11
CA SER A 35 3.46 -4.52 6.56
C SER A 35 4.02 -5.91 6.86
N GLU A 36 4.48 -6.16 8.09
CA GLU A 36 5.09 -7.45 8.49
C GLU A 36 4.20 -8.69 8.25
N ARG A 37 2.88 -8.53 8.38
CA ARG A 37 1.87 -9.58 8.16
C ARG A 37 0.71 -9.02 7.34
N PRO A 38 0.90 -8.85 6.02
CA PRO A 38 -0.13 -8.31 5.16
C PRO A 38 -1.20 -9.39 4.90
N ILE A 39 -2.42 -8.94 4.63
CA ILE A 39 -3.57 -9.77 4.27
C ILE A 39 -3.98 -9.39 2.86
N LEU A 40 -4.00 -10.34 1.95
CA LEU A 40 -4.42 -10.18 0.56
C LEU A 40 -5.83 -10.75 0.40
N PHE A 41 -6.79 -9.86 0.21
CA PHE A 41 -8.17 -10.20 -0.11
C PHE A 41 -8.35 -10.21 -1.63
N ASN A 42 -8.51 -11.40 -2.22
CA ASN A 42 -8.75 -11.57 -3.64
C ASN A 42 -10.25 -11.76 -3.94
N LEU A 43 -10.84 -10.83 -4.69
CA LEU A 43 -12.22 -10.95 -5.12
C LEU A 43 -12.30 -11.80 -6.40
N LEU A 44 -12.79 -13.03 -6.31
CA LEU A 44 -12.67 -14.04 -7.38
C LEU A 44 -13.30 -13.60 -8.71
N ASN A 45 -14.47 -12.95 -8.65
CA ASN A 45 -15.28 -12.57 -9.80
C ASN A 45 -15.03 -11.13 -10.29
N ASP A 46 -13.99 -10.46 -9.78
CA ASP A 46 -13.68 -9.08 -10.09
C ASP A 46 -12.18 -8.93 -10.39
N THR A 47 -11.78 -7.86 -11.07
CA THR A 47 -10.38 -7.54 -11.33
C THR A 47 -9.72 -6.77 -10.19
N MET A 48 -10.43 -6.65 -9.05
CA MET A 48 -9.99 -5.97 -7.84
C MET A 48 -9.42 -6.95 -6.80
N PHE A 49 -8.40 -6.50 -6.08
CA PHE A 49 -7.94 -7.13 -4.84
C PHE A 49 -7.55 -6.06 -3.83
N ARG A 50 -7.59 -6.39 -2.54
CA ARG A 50 -7.19 -5.49 -1.45
C ARG A 50 -6.01 -6.07 -0.69
N VAL A 51 -5.08 -5.21 -0.33
CA VAL A 51 -4.05 -5.53 0.65
C VAL A 51 -4.34 -4.72 1.91
N ASP A 52 -4.40 -5.41 3.05
CA ASP A 52 -4.62 -4.83 4.36
C ASP A 52 -3.52 -5.25 5.33
N SER A 53 -3.37 -4.52 6.43
CA SER A 53 -2.40 -4.83 7.48
C SER A 53 -3.12 -5.40 8.70
N TYR A 54 -2.51 -6.36 9.39
CA TYR A 54 -3.07 -6.94 10.62
C TYR A 54 -3.17 -5.94 11.81
N THR A 55 -2.50 -4.78 11.71
CA THR A 55 -2.44 -3.79 12.79
C THR A 55 -3.72 -2.95 12.91
N ALA A 56 -4.45 -3.13 14.02
CA ALA A 56 -5.69 -2.41 14.34
C ALA A 56 -5.49 -0.94 14.77
N HIS A 57 -4.26 -0.49 15.07
CA HIS A 57 -4.02 0.81 15.70
C HIS A 57 -2.98 1.67 14.95
N GLY A 58 -3.46 2.80 14.41
CA GLY A 58 -2.65 3.97 14.04
C GLY A 58 -2.11 4.04 12.61
N TYR A 59 -1.67 2.91 12.04
CA TYR A 59 -1.09 2.86 10.69
C TYR A 59 -1.61 1.65 9.92
N CYS A 60 -2.88 1.71 9.50
CA CYS A 60 -3.46 0.69 8.64
C CYS A 60 -3.08 0.95 7.18
N CYS A 61 -2.17 0.12 6.64
CA CYS A 61 -1.85 0.12 5.22
C CYS A 61 -2.93 -0.64 4.45
N ARG A 62 -4.10 -0.03 4.30
CA ARG A 62 -5.18 -0.52 3.46
C ARG A 62 -5.10 0.09 2.07
N ARG A 63 -4.97 -0.74 1.04
CA ARG A 63 -5.01 -0.31 -0.36
C ARG A 63 -5.80 -1.26 -1.24
N ASP A 64 -6.59 -0.65 -2.12
CA ASP A 64 -7.37 -1.32 -3.15
C ASP A 64 -6.62 -1.22 -4.47
N PHE A 65 -6.50 -2.35 -5.16
CA PHE A 65 -5.83 -2.45 -6.44
C PHE A 65 -6.86 -2.86 -7.49
N TYR A 66 -6.91 -2.09 -8.57
CA TYR A 66 -7.76 -2.37 -9.73
C TYR A 66 -6.86 -2.72 -10.91
N VAL A 67 -7.10 -3.89 -11.47
CA VAL A 67 -6.31 -4.41 -12.60
C VAL A 67 -7.20 -4.45 -13.84
N PRO A 68 -6.70 -4.24 -15.06
CA PRO A 68 -7.53 -4.25 -16.26
C PRO A 68 -8.00 -5.66 -16.67
N SER A 69 -7.42 -6.75 -16.13
CA SER A 69 -7.85 -8.12 -16.46
C SER A 69 -7.67 -9.10 -15.30
N LEU A 70 -8.46 -10.18 -15.29
CA LEU A 70 -8.37 -11.26 -14.32
C LEU A 70 -7.05 -12.03 -14.40
N GLU A 71 -6.51 -12.20 -15.62
CA GLU A 71 -5.24 -12.90 -15.83
C GLU A 71 -4.07 -12.08 -15.27
N GLN A 72 -4.05 -10.77 -15.51
CA GLN A 72 -3.03 -9.90 -14.92
C GLN A 72 -3.17 -9.84 -13.40
N LYS A 73 -4.39 -9.87 -12.85
CA LYS A 73 -4.62 -9.95 -11.40
C LYS A 73 -3.98 -11.21 -10.83
N LYS A 74 -4.19 -12.38 -11.46
CA LYS A 74 -3.56 -13.64 -11.03
C LYS A 74 -2.04 -13.53 -11.04
N GLN A 75 -1.44 -12.99 -12.12
CA GLN A 75 0.01 -12.80 -12.21
C GLN A 75 0.55 -11.93 -11.07
N ILE A 76 -0.10 -10.79 -10.80
CA ILE A 76 0.29 -9.88 -9.71
C ILE A 76 0.20 -10.56 -8.35
N ILE A 77 -0.91 -11.25 -8.07
CA ILE A 77 -1.10 -11.99 -6.81
C ILE A 77 0.00 -13.04 -6.64
N THR A 78 0.31 -13.80 -7.68
CA THR A 78 1.40 -14.80 -7.64
C THR A 78 2.75 -14.15 -7.34
N VAL A 79 3.06 -13.01 -7.95
CA VAL A 79 4.30 -12.26 -7.65
C VAL A 79 4.33 -11.80 -6.20
N ILE A 80 3.22 -11.27 -5.68
CA ILE A 80 3.13 -10.82 -4.28
C ILE A 80 3.35 -12.01 -3.34
N GLN A 81 2.66 -13.14 -3.56
CA GLN A 81 2.79 -14.36 -2.76
C GLN A 81 4.21 -14.94 -2.78
N ASN A 82 4.89 -14.86 -3.92
CA ASN A 82 6.28 -15.31 -4.03
C ASN A 82 7.27 -14.36 -3.35
N SER A 83 6.98 -13.05 -3.33
CA SER A 83 7.84 -12.06 -2.71
C SER A 83 7.71 -12.01 -1.18
N GLN A 84 6.51 -12.30 -0.64
CA GLN A 84 6.23 -12.22 0.80
C GLN A 84 5.89 -13.58 1.41
N LYS A 85 6.73 -14.02 2.34
CA LYS A 85 6.57 -15.33 3.01
C LYS A 85 5.46 -15.36 4.06
N ASN A 86 5.11 -14.22 4.63
CA ASN A 86 4.15 -14.10 5.75
C ASN A 86 2.85 -13.40 5.34
N ILE A 87 2.42 -13.58 4.09
CA ILE A 87 1.16 -13.02 3.60
C ILE A 87 0.01 -13.99 3.84
N GLU A 88 -1.07 -13.49 4.42
CA GLU A 88 -2.34 -14.22 4.51
C GLU A 88 -3.12 -14.01 3.21
N TYR A 89 -3.52 -15.09 2.54
CA TYR A 89 -4.30 -15.02 1.31
C TYR A 89 -5.73 -15.46 1.56
N VAL A 90 -6.69 -14.59 1.24
CA VAL A 90 -8.11 -14.80 1.48
C VAL A 90 -8.88 -14.62 0.19
N GLU A 91 -9.61 -15.66 -0.22
CA GLU A 91 -10.50 -15.60 -1.38
C GLU A 91 -11.90 -15.12 -0.96
N LEU A 92 -12.42 -14.17 -1.72
CA LEU A 92 -13.73 -13.59 -1.50
C LEU A 92 -14.62 -13.83 -2.71
N ALA A 93 -15.84 -14.33 -2.47
CA ALA A 93 -16.88 -14.40 -3.49
C ALA A 93 -17.55 -13.03 -3.67
N LYS A 94 -17.77 -12.30 -2.56
CA LYS A 94 -18.27 -10.92 -2.53
C LYS A 94 -17.37 -10.06 -1.66
N PHE A 95 -17.24 -8.78 -2.00
CA PHE A 95 -16.39 -7.86 -1.24
C PHE A 95 -16.77 -7.77 0.25
N ASN A 96 -18.06 -7.81 0.57
CA ASN A 96 -18.54 -7.77 1.96
C ASN A 96 -18.16 -9.00 2.79
N ASP A 97 -17.77 -10.12 2.17
CA ASP A 97 -17.30 -11.30 2.92
C ASP A 97 -16.00 -11.00 3.68
N MET A 98 -15.29 -9.93 3.31
CA MET A 98 -14.12 -9.44 4.03
C MET A 98 -14.42 -9.13 5.50
N PHE A 99 -15.62 -8.64 5.84
CA PHE A 99 -15.98 -8.32 7.24
C PHE A 99 -16.15 -9.55 8.13
N LYS A 100 -16.18 -10.76 7.56
CA LYS A 100 -16.13 -12.01 8.32
C LYS A 100 -14.71 -12.34 8.82
N HIS A 101 -13.70 -11.60 8.35
CA HIS A 101 -12.33 -11.81 8.77
C HIS A 101 -12.12 -11.39 10.24
N PRO A 102 -11.38 -12.16 11.07
CA PRO A 102 -11.20 -11.87 12.49
C PRO A 102 -10.70 -10.47 12.82
N ILE A 103 -9.96 -9.83 11.91
CA ILE A 103 -9.46 -8.46 12.09
C ILE A 103 -10.58 -7.40 12.20
N PHE A 104 -11.79 -7.70 11.72
CA PHE A 104 -12.95 -6.79 11.81
C PHE A 104 -13.92 -7.17 12.93
N ILE A 105 -13.71 -8.31 13.59
CA ILE A 105 -14.58 -8.85 14.63
C ILE A 105 -13.97 -8.60 16.03
N GLN A 106 -12.86 -7.86 16.13
CA GLN A 106 -12.25 -7.53 17.42
C GLN A 106 -13.19 -6.62 18.25
N ASP A 107 -13.63 -7.15 19.40
CA ASP A 107 -14.30 -6.44 20.51
C ASP A 107 -13.43 -5.31 21.09
#